data_AF-A0A7S1T279-F1
#
_entry.id   AF-A0A7S1T279-F1
#
_cell.length_a   1.000
_cell.length_b   1.000
_cell.length_c   1.000
_cell.angle_alpha   90.00
_cell.angle_beta   90.00
_cell.angle_gamma   90.00
#
_symmetry.space_group_name_H-M   'P 1'
#
loop_
_entity.id
_entity.type
_entity.pdbx_description
1 polymer ?
#
loop_
_entity_poly.entity_id
_entity_poly.type
_entity_poly.pdbx_seq_one_letter_code
_entity_poly.pdbx_strand_id
1 'polypeptide(L)'
;WDQACALYLGRPHMESSPYERAESRAANYGTTANGIARVNLVVVNACATPSFANYEAILKAIKIIYAQATIRYAHLLDIDFRVSLSNLKHRAEGQAFYRLIAPMVRATNAACDDTLDELYNFSKQPDSSKTYYCEAVDCLPNALDLTVTDIGVLEDTQGVCGGGNSMMDDGNDDSSASALRVAAALLLSAVAAVFVL
;
A
#
# COMPACT_ATOMS: atom_id res chain seq x y z
N TRP A 1 0.63 -21.65 -15.26
CA TRP A 1 1.85 -21.73 -14.44
C TRP A 1 3.06 -21.20 -15.19
N ASP A 2 3.48 -21.81 -16.32
CA ASP A 2 4.71 -21.40 -17.05
C ASP A 2 4.76 -19.91 -17.39
N GLN A 3 3.66 -19.37 -17.94
CA GLN A 3 3.53 -17.96 -18.28
C GLN A 3 3.67 -17.05 -17.05
N ALA A 4 3.14 -17.47 -15.90
CA ALA A 4 3.20 -16.70 -14.66
C ALA A 4 4.64 -16.69 -14.10
N CYS A 5 5.32 -17.83 -14.11
CA CYS A 5 6.73 -17.92 -13.74
C CYS A 5 7.63 -17.12 -14.69
N ALA A 6 7.39 -17.20 -16.00
CA ALA A 6 8.14 -16.43 -16.99
C ALA A 6 7.92 -14.91 -16.83
N LEU A 7 6.68 -14.48 -16.57
CA LEU A 7 6.37 -13.07 -16.30
C LEU A 7 7.12 -12.56 -15.06
N TYR A 8 7.16 -13.36 -14.01
CA TYR A 8 7.68 -12.93 -12.72
C TYR A 8 9.21 -13.04 -12.61
N LEU A 9 9.78 -14.17 -13.03
CA LEU A 9 11.20 -14.52 -12.88
C LEU A 9 12.00 -14.40 -14.17
N GLY A 10 11.36 -14.14 -15.32
CA GLY A 10 12.07 -14.10 -16.61
C GLY A 10 13.09 -12.97 -16.71
N ARG A 11 12.90 -11.88 -15.95
CA ARG A 11 13.84 -10.73 -15.86
C ARG A 11 13.80 -10.08 -14.48
N PRO A 12 14.31 -10.75 -13.43
CA PRO A 12 14.03 -10.39 -12.04
C PRO A 12 14.73 -9.11 -11.57
N HIS A 13 15.70 -8.59 -12.33
CA HIS A 13 16.49 -7.39 -11.99
C HIS A 13 16.24 -6.21 -12.94
N MET A 14 15.11 -6.24 -13.63
CA MET A 14 14.62 -5.06 -14.35
C MET A 14 13.77 -4.25 -13.39
N GLU A 15 14.02 -2.94 -13.26
CA GLU A 15 13.28 -2.04 -12.34
C GLU A 15 11.76 -2.09 -12.52
N SER A 16 11.30 -2.47 -13.72
CA SER A 16 9.88 -2.59 -14.05
C SER A 16 9.28 -3.98 -13.82
N SER A 17 10.10 -4.98 -13.45
CA SER A 17 9.68 -6.36 -13.24
C SER A 17 8.76 -6.54 -12.03
N PRO A 18 7.90 -7.57 -12.01
CA PRO A 18 7.14 -7.92 -10.81
C PRO A 18 8.02 -8.20 -9.60
N TYR A 19 9.19 -8.82 -9.80
CA TYR A 19 10.14 -9.14 -8.73
C TYR A 19 10.70 -7.88 -8.03
N GLU A 20 11.26 -6.92 -8.78
CA GLU A 20 11.77 -5.67 -8.21
C GLU A 20 10.65 -4.81 -7.61
N ARG A 21 9.46 -4.87 -8.22
CA ARG A 21 8.29 -4.20 -7.65
C ARG A 21 7.88 -4.80 -6.32
N ALA A 22 7.94 -6.12 -6.18
CA ALA A 22 7.69 -6.79 -4.92
C ALA A 22 8.68 -6.35 -3.85
N GLU A 23 9.98 -6.25 -4.15
CA GLU A 23 10.98 -5.72 -3.20
C GLU A 23 10.63 -4.30 -2.77
N SER A 24 10.34 -3.43 -3.75
CA SER A 24 9.96 -2.04 -3.48
C SER A 24 8.70 -1.91 -2.63
N ARG A 25 7.67 -2.75 -2.85
CA ARG A 25 6.44 -2.72 -2.05
C ARG A 25 6.62 -3.38 -0.69
N ALA A 26 7.36 -4.46 -0.61
CA ALA A 26 7.63 -5.11 0.66
C ALA A 26 8.40 -4.21 1.63
N ALA A 27 9.34 -3.41 1.12
CA ALA A 27 10.01 -2.38 1.91
C ALA A 27 9.03 -1.34 2.48
N ASN A 28 8.08 -0.86 1.67
CA ASN A 28 7.11 0.14 2.12
C ASN A 28 6.05 -0.40 3.08
N TYR A 29 5.76 -1.71 3.06
CA TYR A 29 4.68 -2.32 3.84
C TYR A 29 5.16 -3.18 5.02
N GLY A 30 6.47 -3.29 5.22
CA GLY A 30 7.06 -4.18 6.22
C GLY A 30 6.82 -5.66 5.94
N THR A 31 6.66 -6.07 4.67
CA THR A 31 6.38 -7.47 4.28
C THR A 31 7.60 -8.20 3.73
N THR A 32 8.77 -7.96 4.30
CA THR A 32 10.02 -8.65 3.97
C THR A 32 10.28 -9.82 4.92
N ALA A 33 11.07 -10.80 4.46
CA ALA A 33 11.62 -11.89 5.25
C ALA A 33 13.08 -12.08 4.83
N ASN A 34 14.01 -11.98 5.79
CA ASN A 34 15.46 -12.03 5.53
C ASN A 34 15.93 -11.02 4.46
N GLY A 35 15.32 -9.83 4.43
CA GLY A 35 15.66 -8.77 3.46
C GLY A 35 15.12 -9.00 2.04
N ILE A 36 14.27 -10.00 1.83
CA ILE A 36 13.61 -10.30 0.54
C ILE A 36 12.10 -10.13 0.70
N ALA A 37 11.39 -9.65 -0.31
CA ALA A 37 9.93 -9.61 -0.29
C ALA A 37 9.35 -11.01 -0.03
N ARG A 38 8.43 -11.14 0.95
CA ARG A 38 7.78 -12.43 1.26
C ARG A 38 7.16 -13.09 0.04
N VAL A 39 6.55 -12.30 -0.85
CA VAL A 39 5.94 -12.78 -2.09
C VAL A 39 6.97 -13.31 -3.11
N ASN A 40 8.20 -12.77 -3.14
CA ASN A 40 9.27 -13.29 -3.99
C ASN A 40 9.68 -14.71 -3.57
N LEU A 41 9.80 -14.94 -2.26
CA LEU A 41 10.06 -16.29 -1.72
C LEU A 41 8.95 -17.28 -2.10
N VAL A 42 7.68 -16.85 -2.01
CA VAL A 42 6.53 -17.66 -2.43
C VAL A 42 6.60 -17.99 -3.91
N VAL A 43 6.84 -17.02 -4.78
CA VAL A 43 6.88 -17.24 -6.23
C VAL A 43 8.03 -18.14 -6.65
N VAL A 44 9.23 -17.95 -6.09
CA VAL A 44 10.38 -18.81 -6.39
C VAL A 44 10.08 -20.27 -6.03
N ASN A 45 9.49 -20.52 -4.86
CA ASN A 45 9.10 -21.87 -4.45
C ASN A 45 7.97 -22.43 -5.34
N ALA A 46 6.96 -21.63 -5.67
CA ALA A 46 5.86 -22.04 -6.53
C ALA A 46 6.34 -22.37 -7.97
N CYS A 47 7.38 -21.69 -8.45
CA CYS A 47 7.98 -21.93 -9.74
C CYS A 47 8.93 -23.15 -9.80
N ALA A 48 9.09 -23.89 -8.70
CA ALA A 48 9.88 -25.13 -8.70
C ALA A 48 9.12 -26.33 -9.32
N THR A 49 7.79 -26.35 -9.30
CA THR A 49 7.01 -27.48 -9.83
C THR A 49 5.68 -27.00 -10.43
N PRO A 50 5.31 -27.43 -11.65
CA PRO A 50 4.01 -27.09 -12.22
C PRO A 50 2.85 -27.71 -11.44
N SER A 51 1.95 -26.88 -10.93
CA SER A 51 0.67 -27.31 -10.37
C SER A 51 -0.34 -26.16 -10.39
N PHE A 52 -1.63 -26.49 -10.26
CA PHE A 52 -2.67 -25.47 -10.12
C PHE A 52 -2.51 -24.68 -8.80
N ALA A 53 -2.20 -25.36 -7.69
CA ALA A 53 -1.92 -24.71 -6.41
C ALA A 53 -0.75 -23.72 -6.48
N ASN A 54 0.32 -24.07 -7.20
CA ASN A 54 1.46 -23.18 -7.40
C ASN A 54 1.12 -22.00 -8.33
N TYR A 55 0.26 -22.21 -9.32
CA TYR A 55 -0.27 -21.10 -10.11
C TYR A 55 -1.06 -20.11 -9.23
N GLU A 56 -1.95 -20.61 -8.37
CA GLU A 56 -2.72 -19.78 -7.44
C GLU A 56 -1.82 -19.00 -6.47
N ALA A 57 -0.74 -19.63 -5.98
CA ALA A 57 0.24 -18.94 -5.13
C ALA A 57 0.92 -17.77 -5.86
N ILE A 58 1.28 -17.93 -7.14
CA ILE A 58 1.88 -16.88 -7.96
C ILE A 58 0.85 -15.78 -8.26
N LEU A 59 -0.40 -16.17 -8.57
CA LEU A 59 -1.49 -15.21 -8.79
C LEU A 59 -1.75 -14.38 -7.53
N LYS A 60 -1.79 -15.01 -6.34
CA LYS A 60 -1.93 -14.31 -5.07
C LYS A 60 -0.77 -13.33 -4.83
N ALA A 61 0.47 -13.73 -5.10
CA ALA A 61 1.62 -12.83 -5.02
C ALA A 61 1.49 -11.60 -5.93
N ILE A 62 1.05 -11.79 -7.18
CA ILE A 62 0.78 -10.69 -8.11
C ILE A 62 -0.30 -9.75 -7.57
N LYS A 63 -1.41 -10.30 -7.07
CA LYS A 63 -2.49 -9.50 -6.46
C LYS A 63 -1.97 -8.66 -5.30
N ILE A 64 -1.15 -9.22 -4.40
CA ILE A 64 -0.56 -8.50 -3.25
C ILE A 64 0.26 -7.31 -3.73
N ILE A 65 1.17 -7.50 -4.68
CA ILE A 65 2.06 -6.43 -5.18
C ILE A 65 1.25 -5.26 -5.74
N TYR A 66 0.25 -5.55 -6.57
CA TYR A 66 -0.54 -4.51 -7.20
C TYR A 66 -1.59 -3.90 -6.27
N ALA A 67 -2.07 -4.64 -5.26
CA ALA A 67 -2.87 -4.08 -4.18
C ALA A 67 -2.05 -3.10 -3.32
N GLN A 68 -0.85 -3.49 -2.88
CA GLN A 68 0.09 -2.63 -2.15
C GLN A 68 0.46 -1.38 -2.96
N ALA A 69 0.73 -1.52 -4.26
CA ALA A 69 1.00 -0.37 -5.12
C ALA A 69 -0.23 0.56 -5.21
N THR A 70 -1.41 0.01 -5.47
CA THR A 70 -2.67 0.77 -5.57
C THR A 70 -2.98 1.51 -4.28
N ILE A 71 -2.86 0.87 -3.11
CA ILE A 71 -3.11 1.51 -1.81
C ILE A 71 -2.10 2.65 -1.56
N ARG A 72 -0.82 2.45 -1.90
CA ARG A 72 0.19 3.49 -1.70
C ARG A 72 -0.10 4.72 -2.54
N TYR A 73 -0.49 4.56 -3.80
CA TYR A 73 -0.79 5.72 -4.64
C TYR A 73 -2.08 6.43 -4.24
N ALA A 74 -3.02 5.74 -3.57
CA ALA A 74 -4.16 6.40 -2.97
C ALA A 74 -3.71 7.31 -1.81
N HIS A 75 -2.79 6.85 -0.98
CA HIS A 75 -2.18 7.68 0.07
C HIS A 75 -1.41 8.89 -0.47
N LEU A 76 -0.58 8.69 -1.49
CA LEU A 76 0.18 9.78 -2.10
C LEU A 76 -0.75 10.82 -2.74
N LEU A 77 -1.86 10.39 -3.35
CA LEU A 77 -2.86 11.32 -3.90
C LEU A 77 -3.62 12.06 -2.81
N ASP A 78 -3.99 11.40 -1.71
CA ASP A 78 -4.58 12.08 -0.56
C ASP A 78 -3.64 13.16 -0.01
N ILE A 79 -2.32 12.92 0.01
CA ILE A 79 -1.32 13.94 0.35
C ILE A 79 -1.33 15.07 -0.69
N ASP A 80 -1.23 14.75 -1.97
CA ASP A 80 -1.20 15.76 -3.04
C ASP A 80 -2.43 16.67 -3.01
N PHE A 81 -3.61 16.11 -2.78
CA PHE A 81 -4.85 16.88 -2.64
C PHE A 81 -4.80 17.81 -1.42
N ARG A 82 -4.38 17.29 -0.26
CA ARG A 82 -4.31 18.05 1.00
C ARG A 82 -3.35 19.24 0.93
N VAL A 83 -2.20 19.05 0.29
CA VAL A 83 -1.16 20.09 0.17
C VAL A 83 -1.18 20.83 -1.17
N SER A 84 -2.19 20.59 -2.01
CA SER A 84 -2.36 21.23 -3.32
C SER A 84 -1.15 21.08 -4.26
N LEU A 85 -0.52 19.89 -4.26
CA LEU A 85 0.54 19.54 -5.20
C LEU A 85 -0.02 19.01 -6.52
N SER A 86 0.84 18.96 -7.54
CA SER A 86 0.49 18.32 -8.82
C SER A 86 0.29 16.82 -8.63
N ASN A 87 -0.94 16.36 -8.84
CA ASN A 87 -1.34 14.96 -8.68
C ASN A 87 -1.13 14.11 -9.95
N LEU A 88 -0.74 14.70 -11.08
CA LEU A 88 -0.71 14.00 -12.38
C LEU A 88 0.19 12.76 -12.39
N LYS A 89 1.36 12.86 -11.76
CA LYS A 89 2.34 11.75 -11.71
C LYS A 89 1.79 10.59 -10.87
N HIS A 90 1.41 10.86 -9.62
CA HIS A 90 0.89 9.84 -8.72
C HIS A 90 -0.40 9.22 -9.25
N ARG A 91 -1.24 10.02 -9.94
CA ARG A 91 -2.45 9.51 -10.60
C ARG A 91 -2.15 8.59 -11.76
N ALA A 92 -1.19 8.94 -12.61
CA ALA A 92 -0.78 8.10 -13.75
C ALA A 92 -0.18 6.77 -13.28
N GLU A 93 0.69 6.81 -12.27
CA GLU A 93 1.32 5.61 -11.70
C GLU A 93 0.28 4.74 -11.01
N GLY A 94 -0.58 5.32 -10.18
CA GLY A 94 -1.69 4.62 -9.53
C GLY A 94 -2.66 3.97 -10.53
N GLN A 95 -3.01 4.67 -11.61
CA GLN A 95 -3.84 4.11 -12.69
C GLN A 95 -3.18 2.90 -13.36
N ALA A 96 -1.87 2.97 -13.61
CA ALA A 96 -1.13 1.86 -14.21
C ALA A 96 -1.15 0.61 -13.33
N PHE A 97 -1.01 0.76 -12.00
CA PHE A 97 -1.09 -0.37 -11.07
C PHE A 97 -2.51 -0.91 -10.94
N TYR A 98 -3.48 -0.02 -10.77
CA TYR A 98 -4.85 -0.42 -10.53
C TYR A 98 -5.47 -1.18 -11.71
N ARG A 99 -5.19 -0.77 -12.95
CA ARG A 99 -5.71 -1.43 -14.16
C ARG A 99 -5.42 -2.92 -14.26
N LEU A 100 -4.35 -3.40 -13.64
CA LEU A 100 -3.99 -4.82 -13.64
C LEU A 100 -4.91 -5.66 -12.75
N ILE A 101 -5.51 -5.06 -11.73
CA ILE A 101 -6.37 -5.72 -10.76
C ILE A 101 -7.84 -5.29 -10.87
N ALA A 102 -8.14 -4.19 -11.54
CA ALA A 102 -9.50 -3.64 -11.68
C ALA A 102 -10.54 -4.66 -12.17
N PRO A 103 -10.29 -5.52 -13.19
CA PRO A 103 -11.28 -6.53 -13.59
C PRO A 103 -11.64 -7.52 -12.48
N MET A 104 -10.67 -7.87 -11.61
CA MET A 104 -10.89 -8.75 -10.47
C MET A 104 -11.64 -8.03 -9.36
N VAL A 105 -11.27 -6.77 -9.09
CA VAL A 105 -11.96 -5.94 -8.08
C VAL A 105 -13.42 -5.73 -8.47
N ARG A 106 -13.70 -5.30 -9.72
CA ARG A 106 -15.07 -5.11 -10.21
C ARG A 106 -15.93 -6.36 -10.12
N ALA A 107 -15.35 -7.53 -10.41
CA ALA A 107 -16.07 -8.80 -10.37
C ALA A 107 -16.52 -9.18 -8.95
N THR A 108 -15.78 -8.78 -7.93
CA THR A 108 -16.04 -9.13 -6.52
C THR A 108 -16.74 -8.00 -5.75
N ASN A 109 -16.34 -6.75 -5.99
CA ASN A 109 -16.79 -5.57 -5.27
C ASN A 109 -16.81 -4.35 -6.21
N ALA A 110 -17.94 -4.14 -6.90
CA ALA A 110 -18.12 -3.02 -7.82
C ALA A 110 -17.98 -1.65 -7.15
N ALA A 111 -18.40 -1.50 -5.89
CA ALA A 111 -18.25 -0.22 -5.17
C ALA A 111 -16.78 0.15 -4.94
N CYS A 112 -15.95 -0.83 -4.60
CA CYS A 112 -14.50 -0.65 -4.50
C CYS A 112 -13.90 -0.26 -5.86
N ASP A 113 -14.39 -0.86 -6.95
CA ASP A 113 -13.98 -0.50 -8.32
C ASP A 113 -14.36 0.93 -8.67
N ASP A 114 -15.57 1.36 -8.36
CA ASP A 114 -16.05 2.72 -8.60
C ASP A 114 -15.23 3.77 -7.85
N THR A 115 -14.90 3.54 -6.57
CA THR A 115 -14.03 4.41 -5.77
C THR A 115 -12.64 4.56 -6.42
N LEU A 116 -12.01 3.45 -6.78
CA LEU A 116 -10.65 3.47 -7.33
C LEU A 116 -10.61 3.98 -8.78
N ASP A 117 -11.66 3.74 -9.56
CA ASP A 117 -11.81 4.35 -10.88
C ASP A 117 -12.05 5.86 -10.78
N GLU A 118 -12.84 6.35 -9.80
CA GLU A 118 -12.96 7.80 -9.52
C GLU A 118 -11.59 8.44 -9.28
N LEU A 119 -10.77 7.83 -8.42
CA LEU A 119 -9.44 8.31 -8.09
C LEU A 119 -8.50 8.32 -9.30
N TYR A 120 -8.38 7.19 -10.02
CA TYR A 120 -7.31 6.99 -11.00
C TYR A 120 -7.67 7.31 -12.46
N ASN A 121 -8.95 7.40 -12.81
CA ASN A 121 -9.37 7.62 -14.18
C ASN A 121 -9.32 9.10 -14.57
N PHE A 122 -8.40 9.49 -15.47
CA PHE A 122 -8.23 10.87 -15.93
C PHE A 122 -9.49 11.52 -16.54
N SER A 123 -10.49 10.74 -16.94
CA SER A 123 -11.79 11.26 -17.40
C SER A 123 -12.73 11.65 -16.24
N LYS A 124 -12.38 11.33 -15.00
CA LYS A 124 -13.10 11.68 -13.78
C LYS A 124 -12.32 12.73 -12.98
N GLN A 125 -13.04 13.53 -12.20
CA GLN A 125 -12.46 14.41 -11.20
C GLN A 125 -12.64 13.76 -9.83
N PRO A 126 -11.56 13.39 -9.12
CA PRO A 126 -11.66 12.82 -7.78
C PRO A 126 -12.22 13.87 -6.81
N ASP A 127 -13.13 13.46 -5.93
CA ASP A 127 -13.53 14.26 -4.78
C ASP A 127 -12.38 14.38 -3.78
N SER A 128 -11.73 15.54 -3.74
CA SER A 128 -10.58 15.81 -2.86
C SER A 128 -10.94 15.92 -1.37
N SER A 129 -12.23 15.82 -1.00
CA SER A 129 -12.67 15.76 0.39
C SER A 129 -12.65 14.33 0.98
N LYS A 130 -12.58 13.31 0.13
CA LYS A 130 -12.46 11.90 0.53
C LYS A 130 -11.04 11.57 1.00
N THR A 131 -10.92 10.48 1.74
CA THR A 131 -9.62 9.86 2.09
C THR A 131 -9.54 8.51 1.39
N TYR A 132 -9.10 8.52 0.14
CA TYR A 132 -9.11 7.33 -0.71
C TYR A 132 -8.20 6.22 -0.19
N TYR A 133 -7.13 6.58 0.52
CA TYR A 133 -6.27 5.60 1.17
C TYR A 133 -7.06 4.67 2.09
N CYS A 134 -7.95 5.23 2.90
CA CYS A 134 -8.71 4.44 3.86
C CYS A 134 -9.79 3.60 3.19
N GLU A 135 -10.46 4.14 2.16
CA GLU A 135 -11.38 3.34 1.35
C GLU A 135 -10.67 2.18 0.66
N ALA A 136 -9.47 2.42 0.11
CA ALA A 136 -8.67 1.38 -0.54
C ALA A 136 -8.18 0.30 0.43
N VAL A 137 -7.71 0.67 1.62
CA VAL A 137 -7.30 -0.29 2.66
C VAL A 137 -8.47 -1.17 3.12
N ASP A 138 -9.66 -0.59 3.25
CA ASP A 138 -10.86 -1.31 3.70
C ASP A 138 -11.39 -2.28 2.63
N CYS A 139 -11.51 -1.82 1.38
CA CYS A 139 -12.22 -2.59 0.35
C CYS A 139 -11.32 -3.51 -0.48
N LEU A 140 -10.09 -3.10 -0.79
CA LEU A 140 -9.26 -3.76 -1.81
C LEU A 140 -8.76 -5.15 -1.41
N PRO A 141 -8.31 -5.41 -0.16
CA PRO A 141 -7.84 -6.75 0.21
C PRO A 141 -8.94 -7.79 0.05
N ASN A 142 -10.14 -7.50 0.59
CA ASN A 142 -11.29 -8.38 0.50
C ASN A 142 -11.75 -8.61 -0.95
N ALA A 143 -11.75 -7.57 -1.79
CA ALA A 143 -12.12 -7.70 -3.21
C ALA A 143 -11.18 -8.63 -4.01
N LEU A 144 -9.96 -8.88 -3.50
CA LEU A 144 -8.94 -9.69 -4.14
C LEU A 144 -8.70 -11.05 -3.47
N ASP A 145 -9.46 -11.38 -2.42
CA ASP A 145 -9.25 -12.54 -1.55
C ASP A 145 -7.85 -12.50 -0.86
N LEU A 146 -7.52 -11.33 -0.31
CA LEU A 146 -6.31 -11.06 0.44
C LEU A 146 -6.63 -10.69 1.88
N THR A 147 -5.72 -11.03 2.78
CA THR A 147 -5.80 -10.65 4.19
C THR A 147 -4.98 -9.39 4.48
N VAL A 148 -5.24 -8.77 5.62
CA VAL A 148 -4.47 -7.64 6.14
C VAL A 148 -2.99 -8.01 6.34
N THR A 149 -2.72 -9.25 6.73
CA THR A 149 -1.37 -9.81 6.90
C THR A 149 -0.66 -10.03 5.56
N ASP A 150 -1.41 -10.28 4.48
CA ASP A 150 -0.85 -10.38 3.14
C ASP A 150 -0.38 -9.01 2.65
N ILE A 151 -1.13 -7.94 2.98
CA ILE A 151 -0.82 -6.56 2.56
C ILE A 151 0.26 -5.92 3.44
N GLY A 152 0.22 -6.11 4.76
CA GLY A 152 1.05 -5.36 5.71
C GLY A 152 0.53 -3.94 5.95
N VAL A 153 1.37 -3.11 6.56
CA VAL A 153 1.02 -1.71 6.92
C VAL A 153 1.96 -0.77 6.19
N LEU A 154 1.38 0.15 5.42
CA LEU A 154 2.16 1.16 4.70
C LEU A 154 2.93 2.05 5.69
N GLU A 155 4.20 2.29 5.44
CA GLU A 155 5.05 3.22 6.19
C GLU A 155 4.36 4.59 6.34
N ASP A 156 4.58 5.26 7.48
CA ASP A 156 4.06 6.60 7.79
C ASP A 156 2.53 6.77 7.76
N THR A 157 1.76 5.66 7.77
CA THR A 157 0.28 5.72 7.76
C THR A 157 -0.40 5.30 9.06
N GLN A 158 0.37 5.09 10.13
CA GLN A 158 -0.20 4.68 11.41
C GLN A 158 -1.20 5.74 11.92
N GLY A 159 -2.45 5.31 12.14
CA GLY A 159 -3.54 6.16 12.62
C GLY A 159 -4.20 7.05 11.57
N VAL A 160 -3.84 6.94 10.28
CA VAL A 160 -4.48 7.73 9.21
C VAL A 160 -5.96 7.35 9.03
N CYS A 161 -6.29 6.06 9.16
CA CYS A 161 -7.66 5.55 9.02
C CYS A 161 -8.37 5.43 10.37
N GLY A 162 -8.56 6.57 11.03
CA GLY A 162 -9.27 6.67 12.31
C GLY A 162 -10.78 6.79 12.13
N GLY A 163 -11.47 5.65 11.97
CA GLY A 163 -12.93 5.57 11.91
C GLY A 163 -13.49 4.21 11.50
N GLY A 164 -13.17 3.14 12.24
CA GLY A 164 -13.96 1.89 12.20
C GLY A 164 -13.38 0.67 11.47
N ASN A 165 -12.10 0.34 11.68
CA ASN A 165 -11.69 -0.98 12.19
C ASN A 165 -10.16 -1.05 12.26
N SER A 166 -9.69 -1.21 13.49
CA SER A 166 -8.36 -1.68 13.83
C SER A 166 -8.05 -3.00 13.13
N MET A 167 -7.28 -2.95 12.05
CA MET A 167 -6.60 -4.13 11.55
C MET A 167 -5.34 -4.32 12.41
N MET A 168 -5.53 -5.14 13.45
CA MET A 168 -4.59 -5.67 14.46
C MET A 168 -4.32 -4.80 15.71
N ASP A 169 -5.11 -5.06 16.77
CA ASP A 169 -4.58 -5.18 18.12
C ASP A 169 -5.28 -6.37 18.81
N ASP A 170 -4.65 -7.54 18.72
CA ASP A 170 -5.01 -8.71 19.53
C ASP A 170 -4.17 -8.67 20.82
N GLY A 171 -4.76 -8.07 21.86
CA GLY A 171 -4.55 -8.38 23.26
C GLY A 171 -3.21 -8.01 23.90
N ASN A 172 -3.18 -6.93 24.69
CA ASN A 172 -3.12 -6.98 26.16
C ASN A 172 -2.99 -5.56 26.75
N ASP A 173 -3.71 -5.30 27.84
CA ASP A 173 -3.83 -4.04 28.60
C ASP A 173 -2.52 -3.24 28.82
N ASP A 174 -2.56 -1.92 28.59
CA ASP A 174 -2.51 -0.93 29.68
C ASP A 174 -2.53 0.52 29.15
N SER A 175 -3.67 1.17 29.33
CA SER A 175 -3.90 2.59 29.11
C SER A 175 -3.17 3.44 30.16
N SER A 176 -2.12 4.17 29.78
CA SER A 176 -1.72 5.49 30.34
C SER A 176 -0.37 6.07 29.85
N ALA A 177 0.41 5.38 29.01
CA ALA A 177 1.79 5.81 28.73
C ALA A 177 2.00 6.73 27.49
N SER A 178 0.99 6.93 26.63
CA SER A 178 1.17 7.59 25.32
C SER A 178 0.89 9.10 25.30
N ALA A 179 0.27 9.67 26.35
CA ALA A 179 -0.03 11.11 26.40
C ALA A 179 1.18 12.00 26.73
N LEU A 180 2.31 11.44 27.19
CA LEU A 180 3.43 12.23 27.72
C LEU A 180 4.56 12.50 26.72
N ARG A 181 4.56 11.88 25.52
CA ARG A 181 5.69 11.99 24.58
C ARG A 181 5.55 13.06 23.51
N VAL A 182 4.37 13.66 23.35
CA VAL A 182 4.12 14.70 22.32
C VAL A 182 4.44 16.12 22.83
N ALA A 183 4.61 16.33 24.14
CA ALA A 183 4.82 17.65 24.72
C ALA A 183 6.30 18.12 24.82
N ALA A 184 7.28 17.31 24.43
CA ALA A 184 8.70 17.59 24.71
C ALA A 184 9.54 18.11 23.52
N ALA A 185 8.95 18.38 22.35
CA ALA A 185 9.72 18.72 21.14
C ALA A 185 9.61 20.18 20.66
N LEU A 186 8.93 21.07 21.40
CA LEU A 186 8.81 22.48 21.05
C LEU A 186 9.13 23.33 22.28
N LEU A 187 10.39 23.76 22.41
CA LEU A 187 10.83 25.02 23.04
C LEU A 187 12.35 25.01 23.18
N LEU A 188 13.09 25.34 22.12
CA LEU A 188 14.45 25.86 22.26
C LEU A 188 14.85 26.70 21.03
N SER A 189 14.22 27.87 20.93
CA SER A 189 14.76 28.99 20.15
C SER A 189 14.00 30.28 20.47
N ALA A 190 14.49 31.06 21.45
CA ALA A 190 14.44 32.53 21.42
C ALA A 190 15.08 33.17 22.66
N VAL A 191 16.17 33.91 22.39
CA VAL A 191 16.49 35.25 22.92
C VAL A 191 16.91 35.39 24.40
N ALA A 192 18.20 35.73 24.58
CA ALA A 192 18.58 36.86 25.43
C ALA A 192 19.93 37.43 24.95
N ALA A 193 19.86 38.48 24.15
CA ALA A 193 20.96 39.42 23.98
C ALA A 193 20.57 40.76 24.66
N VAL A 194 21.54 41.32 25.37
CA VAL A 194 21.78 42.74 25.73
C VAL A 194 21.01 43.34 26.94
N PHE A 195 21.70 43.72 28.04
CA PHE A 195 22.29 45.06 28.31
C PHE A 195 22.83 45.21 29.76
N VAL A 196 24.12 45.59 29.87
CA VAL A 196 24.79 46.57 30.76
C VAL A 196 24.40 46.69 32.25
N LEU A 197 25.41 46.49 33.11
CA LEU A 197 25.99 47.51 34.02
C LEU A 197 27.45 47.15 34.33
#